data_AF-A0ABC8LZG0-F1
#
_entry.id   AF-A0ABC8LZG0-F1
#
_cell.length_a   1.000
_cell.length_b   1.000
_cell.length_c   1.000
_cell.angle_alpha   90.00
_cell.angle_beta   90.00
_cell.angle_gamma   90.00
#
_symmetry.space_group_name_H-M   'P 1'
#
loop_
_entity.id
_entity.type
_entity.pdbx_description
1 polymer ?
#
loop_
_entity_poly.entity_id
_entity_poly.type
_entity_poly.pdbx_seq_one_letter_code
_entity_poly.pdbx_strand_id
1 'polypeptide(L)'
;MVSNGKIEITPLKLPAELTTALRDYVGRETPLYFAGRLTEHYKNIARTTGDGPEIYLKREDLGHSGSHKMNNALAQAMIAQRFGCSRVVAATGAGQHGVATAAACAKLSLECTIFMGTTDIEKLSANVLSMKLLGAQVTSVKGTFQDASSEAIRN
;
A
#
# COMPACT_ATOMS: atom_id res chain seq x y z
N MET A 1 29.98 24.70 -1.17
CA MET A 1 29.11 25.48 -0.26
C MET A 1 27.92 24.60 0.07
N VAL A 2 28.00 23.85 1.18
CA VAL A 2 26.87 23.05 1.68
C VAL A 2 26.07 24.00 2.55
N SER A 3 24.99 24.57 2.00
CA SER A 3 24.06 25.36 2.78
C SER A 3 23.45 24.47 3.84
N ASN A 4 23.50 24.91 5.11
CA ASN A 4 22.76 24.33 6.24
C ASN A 4 21.25 24.40 5.97
N GLY A 5 20.76 23.48 5.13
CA GLY A 5 19.36 23.35 4.75
C GLY A 5 18.54 22.95 5.97
N LYS A 6 18.15 23.95 6.77
CA LYS A 6 17.03 23.80 7.69
C LYS A 6 15.86 23.31 6.83
N ILE A 7 15.38 22.10 7.09
CA ILE A 7 14.12 21.62 6.55
C ILE A 7 13.06 22.53 7.16
N GLU A 8 12.60 23.49 6.36
CA GLU A 8 11.56 24.42 6.75
C GLU A 8 10.22 23.69 6.65
N ILE A 9 9.83 23.01 7.74
CA ILE A 9 8.56 22.26 7.78
C ILE A 9 7.42 23.27 7.75
N THR A 10 6.78 23.40 6.59
CA THR A 10 5.58 24.24 6.43
C THR A 10 4.47 23.77 7.39
N PRO A 11 3.73 24.66 8.07
CA PRO A 11 2.76 24.29 9.10
C PRO A 11 1.65 23.34 8.60
N LEU A 12 1.16 22.49 9.52
CA LEU A 12 0.25 21.37 9.28
C LEU A 12 -1.04 21.73 8.52
N LYS A 13 -1.11 21.33 7.24
CA LYS A 13 -2.36 21.06 6.51
C LYS A 13 -2.48 19.62 6.00
N LEU A 14 -1.51 18.76 6.36
CA LEU A 14 -1.46 17.36 5.93
C LEU A 14 -2.77 16.58 6.21
N PRO A 15 -3.50 16.77 7.32
CA PRO A 15 -4.76 16.06 7.53
C PRO A 15 -5.80 16.33 6.43
N ALA A 16 -5.99 17.58 6.02
CA ALA A 16 -6.99 17.93 5.00
C ALA A 16 -6.61 17.43 3.60
N GLU A 17 -5.32 17.54 3.25
CA GLU A 17 -4.81 17.02 1.98
C GLU A 17 -4.87 15.49 1.94
N LEU A 18 -4.53 14.82 3.04
CA LEU A 18 -4.61 13.36 3.14
C LEU A 18 -6.06 12.89 3.05
N THR A 19 -7.01 13.55 3.74
CA THR A 19 -8.44 13.25 3.61
C THR A 19 -8.90 13.38 2.16
N THR A 20 -8.49 14.45 1.48
CA THR A 20 -8.82 14.66 0.06
C THR A 20 -8.22 13.56 -0.82
N ALA A 21 -6.95 13.23 -0.62
CA ALA A 21 -6.27 12.20 -1.42
C ALA A 21 -6.83 10.79 -1.14
N LEU A 22 -7.19 10.48 0.10
CA LEU A 22 -7.87 9.23 0.46
C LEU A 22 -9.22 9.11 -0.25
N ARG A 23 -10.02 10.20 -0.29
CA ARG A 23 -11.30 10.20 -1.00
C ARG A 23 -11.11 10.10 -2.51
N ASP A 24 -10.34 11.01 -3.10
CA ASP A 24 -10.33 11.25 -4.54
C ASP A 24 -9.36 10.34 -5.30
N TYR A 25 -8.28 9.87 -4.65
CA TYR A 25 -7.29 8.98 -5.28
C TYR A 25 -7.41 7.53 -4.80
N VAL A 26 -7.66 7.30 -3.50
CA VAL A 26 -7.79 5.93 -2.98
C VAL A 26 -9.21 5.38 -3.15
N GLY A 27 -10.22 6.24 -3.23
CA GLY A 27 -11.63 5.83 -3.31
C GLY A 27 -12.27 5.56 -1.95
N ARG A 28 -11.84 6.29 -0.90
CA ARG A 28 -12.49 6.24 0.41
C ARG A 28 -13.83 6.98 0.39
N GLU A 29 -14.84 6.54 1.14
CA GLU A 29 -14.88 5.34 1.97
C GLU A 29 -15.25 4.06 1.19
N THR A 30 -14.69 2.91 1.59
CA THR A 30 -15.12 1.60 1.09
C THR A 30 -16.38 1.12 1.82
N PRO A 31 -17.29 0.43 1.13
CA PRO A 31 -18.49 -0.13 1.73
C PRO A 31 -18.22 -1.17 2.83
N LEU A 32 -19.15 -1.27 3.79
CA LEU A 32 -19.30 -2.43 4.66
C LEU A 32 -20.40 -3.32 4.08
N TYR A 33 -19.99 -4.38 3.36
CA TYR A 33 -20.90 -5.20 2.57
C TYR A 33 -21.50 -6.34 3.41
N PHE A 34 -22.83 -6.41 3.51
CA PHE A 34 -23.50 -7.55 4.14
C PHE A 34 -23.42 -8.81 3.25
N ALA A 35 -22.74 -9.85 3.72
CA ALA A 35 -22.55 -11.10 2.99
C ALA A 35 -23.67 -12.10 3.33
N GLY A 36 -24.89 -11.84 2.83
CA GLY A 36 -26.08 -12.63 3.16
C GLY A 36 -25.93 -14.13 2.90
N ARG A 37 -25.43 -14.54 1.72
CA ARG A 37 -25.20 -15.97 1.42
C ARG A 37 -24.20 -16.64 2.38
N LEU A 38 -23.16 -15.91 2.80
CA LEU A 38 -22.16 -16.42 3.73
C LEU A 38 -22.72 -16.53 5.15
N THR A 39 -23.51 -15.54 5.56
CA THR A 39 -24.26 -15.54 6.82
C THR A 39 -25.16 -16.78 6.91
N GLU A 40 -25.98 -17.02 5.87
CA GLU A 40 -26.86 -18.18 5.84
C GLU A 40 -26.09 -19.51 5.81
N HIS A 41 -24.99 -19.58 5.07
CA HIS A 41 -24.15 -20.79 5.04
C HIS A 41 -23.68 -21.21 6.45
N TYR A 42 -23.17 -20.27 7.24
CA TYR A 42 -22.66 -20.58 8.58
C TYR A 42 -23.76 -20.82 9.61
N LYS A 43 -24.89 -20.10 9.52
CA LYS A 43 -26.08 -20.40 10.35
C LYS A 43 -26.56 -21.83 10.13
N ASN A 44 -26.61 -22.27 8.87
CA ASN A 44 -27.06 -23.62 8.52
C ASN A 44 -26.10 -24.72 9.00
N ILE A 45 -24.77 -24.52 8.92
CA ILE A 45 -23.78 -25.52 9.39
C ILE A 45 -23.77 -25.63 10.92
N ALA A 46 -23.96 -24.53 11.64
CA ALA A 46 -23.97 -24.52 13.09
C ALA A 46 -25.16 -25.28 13.71
N ARG A 47 -26.13 -25.72 12.89
CA ARG A 47 -27.42 -26.31 13.33
C ARG A 47 -28.15 -25.45 14.36
N THR A 48 -27.88 -24.15 14.37
CA THR A 48 -28.56 -23.19 15.24
C THR A 48 -29.82 -22.73 14.53
N THR A 49 -30.97 -22.81 15.20
CA THR A 49 -32.23 -22.29 14.68
C THR A 49 -32.23 -20.76 14.76
N GLY A 50 -31.71 -20.10 13.72
CA GLY A 50 -31.75 -18.64 13.58
C GLY A 50 -30.71 -17.85 14.40
N ASP A 51 -30.06 -18.49 15.38
CA ASP A 51 -29.05 -17.88 16.24
C ASP A 51 -27.66 -17.97 15.59
N GLY A 52 -27.23 -16.90 14.93
CA GLY A 52 -25.86 -16.80 14.42
C GLY A 52 -25.51 -15.39 13.96
N PRO A 53 -24.21 -15.02 14.01
CA PRO A 53 -23.78 -13.66 13.68
C PRO A 53 -24.02 -13.33 12.21
N GLU A 54 -24.33 -12.06 11.95
CA GLU A 54 -24.28 -11.51 10.60
C GLU A 54 -22.83 -11.33 10.16
N ILE A 55 -22.53 -11.67 8.91
CA ILE A 55 -21.18 -11.54 8.35
C ILE A 55 -21.13 -10.34 7.42
N TYR A 56 -20.27 -9.39 7.74
CA TYR A 56 -19.98 -8.22 6.91
C TYR A 56 -18.53 -8.23 6.42
N LEU A 57 -18.32 -7.77 5.19
CA LEU A 57 -17.00 -7.64 4.58
C LEU A 57 -16.67 -6.15 4.43
N LYS A 58 -15.63 -5.67 5.10
CA LYS A 58 -15.09 -4.33 4.84
C LYS A 58 -14.32 -4.36 3.52
N ARG A 59 -14.84 -3.67 2.50
CA ARG A 59 -14.42 -3.80 1.10
C ARG A 59 -13.13 -3.06 0.75
N GLU A 60 -12.05 -3.29 1.50
CA GLU A 60 -10.73 -2.71 1.21
C GLU A 60 -10.12 -3.19 -0.13
N ASP A 61 -10.68 -4.26 -0.71
CA ASP A 61 -10.38 -4.72 -2.06
C ASP A 61 -10.79 -3.72 -3.15
N LEU A 62 -11.75 -2.83 -2.88
CA LEU A 62 -12.21 -1.80 -3.82
C LEU A 62 -11.37 -0.53 -3.81
N GLY A 63 -10.44 -0.38 -2.86
CA GLY A 63 -9.53 0.75 -2.84
C GLY A 63 -8.57 0.72 -4.04
N HIS A 64 -8.10 1.88 -4.49
CA HIS A 64 -7.04 1.96 -5.49
C HIS A 64 -5.83 1.10 -5.07
N SER A 65 -5.22 0.42 -6.03
CA SER A 65 -4.27 -0.70 -5.85
C SER A 65 -4.85 -2.04 -5.38
N GLY A 66 -6.13 -2.13 -5.05
CA GLY A 66 -6.80 -3.39 -4.66
C GLY A 66 -6.48 -3.90 -3.25
N SER A 67 -5.91 -3.07 -2.37
CA SER A 67 -5.69 -3.46 -0.96
C SER A 67 -5.62 -2.26 -0.02
N HIS A 68 -5.81 -2.52 1.27
CA HIS A 68 -5.71 -1.52 2.35
C HIS A 68 -4.33 -0.83 2.46
N LYS A 69 -3.28 -1.35 1.79
CA LYS A 69 -1.90 -0.83 1.89
C LYS A 69 -1.75 0.56 1.25
N MET A 70 -2.59 0.90 0.28
CA MET A 70 -2.60 2.22 -0.36
C MET A 70 -2.83 3.36 0.64
N ASN A 71 -3.69 3.15 1.65
CA ASN A 71 -3.98 4.18 2.67
C ASN A 71 -2.70 4.67 3.36
N ASN A 72 -1.87 3.74 3.83
CA ASN A 72 -0.61 4.07 4.53
C ASN A 72 0.49 4.50 3.56
N ALA A 73 0.62 3.84 2.40
CA ALA A 73 1.65 4.17 1.41
C ALA A 73 1.52 5.62 0.92
N LEU A 74 0.29 6.07 0.64
CA LEU A 74 0.01 7.44 0.26
C LEU A 74 0.38 8.43 1.36
N ALA A 75 -0.04 8.18 2.60
CA ALA A 75 0.28 9.05 3.73
C ALA A 75 1.80 9.17 3.94
N GLN A 76 2.53 8.05 3.93
CA GLN A 76 3.99 8.03 4.08
C GLN A 76 4.70 8.75 2.92
N ALA A 77 4.25 8.56 1.69
CA ALA A 77 4.82 9.27 0.53
C ALA A 77 4.56 10.78 0.59
N MET A 78 3.38 11.22 1.07
CA MET A 78 3.09 12.64 1.30
C MET A 78 3.98 13.22 2.41
N ILE A 79 4.26 12.45 3.45
CA ILE A 79 5.20 12.84 4.50
C ILE A 79 6.63 12.96 3.94
N ALA A 80 7.08 11.98 3.15
CA ALA A 80 8.41 12.01 2.51
C ALA A 80 8.56 13.23 1.58
N GLN A 81 7.56 13.52 0.75
CA GLN A 81 7.53 14.70 -0.11
C GLN A 81 7.68 15.99 0.70
N ARG A 82 6.98 16.09 1.84
CA ARG A 82 7.05 17.26 2.74
C ARG A 82 8.39 17.41 3.44
N PHE A 83 9.07 16.31 3.74
CA PHE A 83 10.44 16.34 4.25
C PHE A 83 11.47 16.69 3.17
N GLY A 84 11.04 16.90 1.91
CA GLY A 84 11.94 17.19 0.80
C GLY A 84 12.71 15.96 0.31
N CYS A 85 12.27 14.75 0.66
CA CYS A 85 12.84 13.54 0.13
C CYS A 85 12.51 13.44 -1.37
N SER A 86 13.50 13.14 -2.21
CA SER A 86 13.30 12.88 -3.64
C SER A 86 12.98 11.42 -3.94
N ARG A 87 13.25 10.51 -3.00
CA ARG A 87 13.20 9.05 -3.19
C ARG A 87 12.58 8.35 -2.00
N VAL A 88 11.80 7.31 -2.28
CA VAL A 88 11.22 6.38 -1.30
C VAL A 88 11.72 4.97 -1.60
N VAL A 89 12.14 4.27 -0.54
CA VAL A 89 12.57 2.88 -0.60
C VAL A 89 11.56 2.01 0.13
N ALA A 90 11.22 0.85 -0.43
CA ALA A 90 10.36 -0.14 0.21
C ALA A 90 10.83 -1.56 -0.06
N ALA A 91 10.41 -2.50 0.78
CA ALA A 91 10.54 -3.94 0.52
C ALA A 91 9.17 -4.59 0.39
N THR A 92 9.05 -5.63 -0.43
CA THR A 92 7.80 -6.36 -0.62
C THR A 92 8.05 -7.84 -0.82
N GLY A 93 7.13 -8.68 -0.31
CA GLY A 93 7.06 -10.11 -0.61
C GLY A 93 5.95 -10.36 -1.62
N ALA A 94 4.69 -10.33 -1.17
CA ALA A 94 3.50 -10.53 -2.02
C ALA A 94 3.29 -9.49 -3.14
N GLY A 95 4.10 -8.42 -3.21
CA GLY A 95 4.02 -7.39 -4.25
C GLY A 95 3.02 -6.25 -3.97
N GLN A 96 1.92 -6.50 -3.25
CA GLN A 96 0.86 -5.51 -3.01
C GLN A 96 1.36 -4.22 -2.31
N HIS A 97 2.29 -4.33 -1.35
CA HIS A 97 2.88 -3.14 -0.73
C HIS A 97 3.70 -2.33 -1.74
N GLY A 98 4.52 -3.02 -2.54
CA GLY A 98 5.30 -2.39 -3.61
C GLY A 98 4.42 -1.67 -4.63
N VAL A 99 3.32 -2.29 -5.09
CA VAL A 99 2.38 -1.64 -6.02
C VAL A 99 1.77 -0.37 -5.41
N ALA A 100 1.32 -0.43 -4.14
CA ALA A 100 0.77 0.73 -3.45
C ALA A 100 1.81 1.86 -3.30
N THR A 101 3.05 1.54 -2.91
CA THR A 101 4.14 2.52 -2.76
C THR A 101 4.53 3.11 -4.11
N ALA A 102 4.66 2.31 -5.16
CA ALA A 102 4.93 2.80 -6.52
C ALA A 102 3.84 3.76 -7.00
N ALA A 103 2.57 3.43 -6.80
CA ALA A 103 1.45 4.28 -7.20
C ALA A 103 1.39 5.59 -6.41
N ALA A 104 1.73 5.57 -5.11
CA ALA A 104 1.82 6.78 -4.30
C ALA A 104 3.00 7.67 -4.75
N CYS A 105 4.16 7.08 -5.01
CA CYS A 105 5.34 7.81 -5.47
C CYS A 105 5.13 8.42 -6.86
N ALA A 106 4.54 7.66 -7.79
CA ALA A 106 4.17 8.14 -9.12
C ALA A 106 3.26 9.38 -9.06
N LYS A 107 2.23 9.34 -8.18
CA LYS A 107 1.33 10.49 -7.97
C LYS A 107 2.04 11.74 -7.46
N LEU A 108 3.08 11.58 -6.64
CA LEU A 108 3.76 12.66 -5.94
C LEU A 108 5.10 13.04 -6.58
N SER A 109 5.41 12.46 -7.75
CA SER A 109 6.68 12.66 -8.46
C SER A 109 7.92 12.33 -7.61
N LEU A 110 7.83 11.26 -6.81
CA LEU A 110 8.94 10.72 -6.04
C LEU A 110 9.56 9.52 -6.78
N GLU A 111 10.88 9.40 -6.75
CA GLU A 111 11.55 8.18 -7.17
C GLU A 111 11.18 7.02 -6.23
N CYS A 112 10.98 5.83 -6.77
CA CYS A 112 10.60 4.66 -5.99
C CYS A 112 11.51 3.48 -6.30
N THR A 113 12.19 2.97 -5.28
CA THR A 113 12.96 1.72 -5.36
C THR A 113 12.30 0.67 -4.48
N ILE A 114 11.99 -0.49 -5.05
CA ILE A 114 11.33 -1.60 -4.37
C ILE A 114 12.24 -2.82 -4.38
N PHE A 115 12.62 -3.27 -3.20
CA PHE A 115 13.36 -4.51 -3.01
C PHE A 115 12.40 -5.70 -2.89
N MET A 116 12.66 -6.76 -3.64
CA MET A 116 11.81 -7.95 -3.64
C MET A 116 12.67 -9.21 -3.77
N GLY A 117 12.34 -10.25 -3.00
CA GLY A 117 13.04 -11.53 -3.03
C GLY A 117 12.93 -12.19 -4.40
N THR A 118 14.01 -12.80 -4.91
CA THR A 118 14.03 -13.46 -6.22
C THR A 118 12.95 -14.53 -6.36
N THR A 119 12.71 -15.29 -5.30
CA THR A 119 11.67 -16.35 -5.28
C THR A 119 10.25 -15.78 -5.39
N ASP A 120 10.02 -14.57 -4.88
CA ASP A 120 8.71 -13.92 -4.93
C ASP A 120 8.49 -13.22 -6.28
N ILE A 121 9.54 -12.68 -6.90
CA ILE A 121 9.49 -12.05 -8.23
C ILE A 121 8.97 -13.04 -9.28
N GLU A 122 9.48 -14.28 -9.27
CA GLU A 122 9.08 -15.32 -10.22
C GLU A 122 7.59 -15.69 -10.06
N LYS A 123 7.11 -15.79 -8.83
CA LYS A 123 5.74 -16.21 -8.51
C LYS A 123 4.71 -15.10 -8.76
N LEU A 124 5.11 -13.84 -8.63
CA LEU A 124 4.20 -12.68 -8.56
C LEU A 124 4.51 -11.64 -9.63
N SER A 125 4.79 -12.11 -10.84
CA SER A 125 5.18 -11.31 -12.01
C SER A 125 4.19 -10.19 -12.35
N ALA A 126 2.89 -10.38 -12.13
CA ALA A 126 1.88 -9.35 -12.38
C ALA A 126 2.06 -8.10 -11.49
N ASN A 127 2.41 -8.29 -10.22
CA ASN A 127 2.69 -7.17 -9.32
C ASN A 127 4.02 -6.48 -9.68
N VAL A 128 5.03 -7.26 -10.09
CA VAL A 128 6.32 -6.72 -10.57
C VAL A 128 6.12 -5.86 -11.82
N LEU A 129 5.31 -6.34 -12.78
CA LEU A 129 4.97 -5.57 -13.96
C LEU A 129 4.23 -4.28 -13.59
N SER A 130 3.25 -4.35 -12.69
CA SER A 130 2.50 -3.18 -12.23
C SER A 130 3.41 -2.13 -11.58
N MET A 131 4.35 -2.55 -10.73
CA MET A 131 5.36 -1.66 -10.14
C MET A 131 6.20 -0.95 -11.20
N LYS A 132 6.67 -1.68 -12.21
CA LYS A 132 7.47 -1.13 -13.32
C LYS A 132 6.66 -0.16 -14.19
N LEU A 133 5.40 -0.46 -14.49
CA LEU A 133 4.51 0.42 -15.25
C LEU A 133 4.21 1.73 -14.52
N LEU A 134 4.22 1.69 -13.18
CA LEU A 134 4.13 2.87 -12.32
C LEU A 134 5.47 3.64 -12.20
N GLY A 135 6.52 3.20 -12.90
CA GLY A 135 7.82 3.87 -12.92
C GLY A 135 8.77 3.51 -11.76
N ALA A 136 8.41 2.55 -10.91
CA ALA A 136 9.28 2.12 -9.83
C ALA A 136 10.42 1.21 -10.34
N GLN A 137 11.61 1.38 -9.78
CA GLN A 137 12.72 0.46 -9.95
C GLN A 137 12.50 -0.75 -9.03
N VAL A 138 12.46 -1.97 -9.59
CA VAL A 138 12.36 -3.20 -8.80
C VAL A 138 13.73 -3.87 -8.73
N THR A 139 14.31 -3.92 -7.53
CA THR A 139 15.62 -4.52 -7.25
C THR A 139 15.42 -5.92 -6.67
N SER A 140 15.94 -6.93 -7.37
CA SER A 140 15.90 -8.32 -6.92
C SER A 140 16.93 -8.56 -5.81
N VAL A 141 16.49 -9.15 -4.70
CA VAL A 141 17.36 -9.58 -3.60
C VAL A 141 17.34 -11.10 -3.52
N LYS A 142 18.51 -11.73 -3.43
CA LYS A 142 18.57 -13.19 -3.30
C LYS A 142 17.93 -13.61 -1.98
N GLY A 143 16.94 -14.50 -2.04
CA GLY A 143 16.25 -15.01 -0.87
C GLY A 143 14.78 -14.56 -0.79
N THR A 144 14.33 -14.29 0.42
CA THR A 144 12.93 -14.07 0.79
C THR A 144 12.63 -12.59 1.09
N PHE A 145 11.40 -12.29 1.50
CA PHE A 145 11.02 -10.98 2.02
C PHE A 145 11.94 -10.46 3.13
N GLN A 146 12.45 -11.32 4.02
CA GLN A 146 13.31 -10.89 5.12
C GLN A 146 14.65 -10.32 4.61
N ASP A 147 15.21 -10.94 3.57
CA ASP A 147 16.43 -10.48 2.91
C ASP A 147 16.18 -9.16 2.19
N ALA A 148 15.06 -9.06 1.46
CA ALA A 148 14.65 -7.83 0.78
C ALA A 148 14.41 -6.68 1.76
N SER A 149 13.79 -6.93 2.92
CA SER A 149 13.59 -5.94 3.97
C SER A 149 14.90 -5.47 4.58
N SER A 150 15.85 -6.37 4.78
CA SER A 150 17.18 -6.03 5.29
C SER A 150 17.93 -5.15 4.29
N GLU A 151 17.80 -5.44 2.99
CA GLU A 151 18.44 -4.65 1.94
C GLU A 151 17.80 -3.26 1.79
N ALA A 152 16.47 -3.16 1.91
CA ALA A 152 15.77 -1.88 1.88
C ALA A 152 16.20 -0.94 3.02
N ILE A 153 16.46 -1.46 4.23
CA ILE A 153 16.92 -0.65 5.37
C ILE A 153 18.33 -0.09 5.16
N ARG A 154 19.16 -0.76 4.35
CA ARG A 154 20.54 -0.34 4.05
C ARG A 154 20.64 0.78 3.01
N ASN A 155 19.53 1.19 2.39
CA ASN A 155 19.48 2.08 1.22
C ASN A 155 18.51 3.26 1.37
#